data_AF-A0A350G3E9-F1
#
_entry.id   AF-A0A350G3E9-F1
#
_cell.length_a   1.000
_cell.length_b   1.000
_cell.length_c   1.000
_cell.angle_alpha   90.00
_cell.angle_beta   90.00
_cell.angle_gamma   90.00
#
_symmetry.space_group_name_H-M   'P 1'
#
loop_
_entity.id
_entity.type
_entity.pdbx_description
1 polymer ?
#
loop_
_entity_poly.entity_id
_entity_poly.type
_entity_poly.pdbx_seq_one_letter_code
_entity_poly.pdbx_strand_id
1 'polypeptide(L)'
;PVYGLPQRAEPLYLSRAGIESFWTVYLEDTGTLYIQYNRVQSGIGGLVREIQEILDQEVVERVVLDLRLNPGGDNTTYRSLLDLLSTDTRINRPGHFFTILGRQTFSAASNFATELENRTHTIFVGEPMGGSPNLFGDVVPITLPNSRIQIFISARYWEKSSPDDNRVWIEPDLPASLSSQDFFSKLDPSMDAILAFDPSSGYIPAYNPILEPSLPNEWESADVRDPYVVEFEGTYYMFYAGQDVNGASSIGYATSQNGRKWFRSKSNPVLMGSGEGYDGYGVSAPAIHREGDVWAMYYAAIEKPGGRPTAIGRATALSLKGPWERSEIP
;
A
#
# COMPACT_ATOMS: atom_id res chain seq x y z
N PRO A 1 -25.69 -23.65 -30.26
CA PRO A 1 -26.33 -23.25 -28.98
C PRO A 1 -26.19 -21.74 -28.78
N VAL A 2 -27.31 -21.02 -28.88
CA VAL A 2 -27.41 -19.56 -28.71
C VAL A 2 -27.45 -19.28 -27.21
N TYR A 3 -26.51 -18.49 -26.69
CA TYR A 3 -26.22 -18.21 -25.25
C TYR A 3 -25.25 -19.20 -24.55
N GLY A 4 -24.06 -19.38 -25.12
CA GLY A 4 -22.88 -19.74 -24.32
C GLY A 4 -22.14 -18.46 -23.95
N LEU A 5 -22.08 -18.10 -22.66
CA LEU A 5 -21.15 -17.07 -22.21
C LEU A 5 -19.73 -17.43 -22.70
N PRO A 6 -18.88 -16.46 -23.05
CA PRO A 6 -17.51 -16.75 -23.49
C PRO A 6 -16.80 -17.56 -22.40
N GLN A 7 -16.23 -18.71 -22.78
CA GLN A 7 -15.36 -19.47 -21.89
C GLN A 7 -14.11 -18.65 -21.61
N ARG A 8 -14.02 -18.08 -20.41
CA ARG A 8 -12.77 -17.54 -19.88
C ARG A 8 -11.97 -18.66 -19.23
N ALA A 9 -10.66 -18.62 -19.44
CA ALA A 9 -9.71 -19.43 -18.68
C ALA A 9 -9.90 -19.18 -17.18
N GLU A 10 -9.61 -20.18 -16.35
CA GLU A 10 -9.64 -19.99 -14.89
C GLU A 10 -8.63 -18.91 -14.48
N PRO A 11 -8.98 -18.01 -13.55
CA PRO A 11 -8.03 -17.09 -12.96
C PRO A 11 -6.87 -17.86 -12.33
N LEU A 12 -5.65 -17.30 -12.41
CA LEU A 12 -4.44 -17.96 -11.91
C LEU A 12 -4.62 -18.43 -10.47
N TYR A 13 -5.19 -17.59 -9.59
CA TYR A 13 -5.37 -17.90 -8.18
C TYR A 13 -6.30 -19.11 -7.91
N LEU A 14 -7.19 -19.49 -8.85
CA LEU A 14 -8.06 -20.67 -8.73
C LEU A 14 -7.51 -21.89 -9.48
N SER A 15 -6.66 -21.67 -10.49
CA SER A 15 -6.24 -22.71 -11.44
C SER A 15 -5.65 -23.97 -10.80
N ARG A 16 -5.00 -23.83 -9.64
CA ARG A 16 -4.42 -24.94 -8.85
C ARG A 16 -4.80 -24.89 -7.37
N ALA A 17 -5.82 -24.09 -7.02
CA ALA A 17 -6.26 -23.93 -5.64
C ALA A 17 -6.71 -25.26 -5.03
N GLY A 18 -6.22 -25.58 -3.83
CA GLY A 18 -6.50 -26.84 -3.15
C GLY A 18 -5.77 -28.07 -3.68
N ILE A 19 -4.97 -27.92 -4.75
CA ILE A 19 -4.14 -28.99 -5.33
C ILE A 19 -2.68 -28.78 -4.93
N GLU A 20 -2.15 -27.58 -5.19
CA GLU A 20 -0.77 -27.21 -4.91
C GLU A 20 -0.68 -26.17 -3.80
N SER A 21 0.18 -26.44 -2.81
CA SER A 21 0.47 -25.48 -1.74
C SER A 21 1.25 -24.27 -2.24
N PHE A 22 2.00 -24.42 -3.32
CA PHE A 22 2.72 -23.34 -3.98
C PHE A 22 3.18 -23.71 -5.39
N TRP A 23 3.29 -22.71 -6.27
CA TRP A 23 3.79 -22.85 -7.63
C TRP A 23 4.12 -21.48 -8.21
N THR A 24 4.81 -21.45 -9.36
CA THR A 24 5.15 -20.22 -10.07
C THR A 24 4.95 -20.38 -11.57
N VAL A 25 4.75 -19.26 -12.27
CA VAL A 25 4.71 -19.19 -13.74
C VAL A 25 5.19 -17.83 -14.22
N TYR A 26 5.85 -17.80 -15.37
CA TYR A 26 6.14 -16.57 -16.09
C TYR A 26 5.08 -16.33 -17.17
N LEU A 27 4.49 -15.14 -17.17
CA LEU A 27 3.48 -14.69 -18.12
C LEU A 27 4.16 -13.80 -19.16
N GLU A 28 4.56 -14.39 -20.29
CA GLU A 28 5.34 -13.71 -21.34
C GLU A 28 4.64 -12.46 -21.90
N ASP A 29 3.32 -12.50 -22.03
CA ASP A 29 2.49 -11.43 -22.58
C ASP A 29 2.51 -10.14 -21.75
N THR A 30 2.78 -10.28 -20.46
CA THR A 30 2.83 -9.17 -19.49
C THR A 30 4.17 -9.08 -18.78
N GLY A 31 5.18 -9.88 -19.15
CA GLY A 31 6.45 -9.95 -18.43
C GLY A 31 6.32 -10.20 -16.92
N THR A 32 5.26 -10.91 -16.49
CA THR A 32 4.91 -11.05 -15.06
C THR A 32 5.38 -12.39 -14.52
N LEU A 33 6.20 -12.39 -13.47
CA LEU A 33 6.46 -13.57 -12.67
C LEU A 33 5.40 -13.70 -11.58
N TYR A 34 4.49 -14.66 -11.74
CA TYR A 34 3.42 -14.92 -10.78
C TYR A 34 3.78 -16.12 -9.90
N ILE A 35 3.77 -15.91 -8.58
CA ILE A 35 4.09 -16.88 -7.54
C ILE A 35 2.85 -17.04 -6.67
N GLN A 36 2.20 -18.20 -6.71
CA GLN A 36 1.13 -18.51 -5.77
C GLN A 36 1.68 -19.27 -4.58
N TYR A 37 1.48 -18.74 -3.38
CA TYR A 37 1.95 -19.35 -2.13
C TYR A 37 0.75 -19.55 -1.20
N ASN A 38 0.04 -20.67 -1.37
CA ASN A 38 -1.23 -20.99 -0.69
C ASN A 38 -1.06 -21.58 0.70
N ARG A 39 0.14 -22.02 1.09
CA ARG A 39 0.38 -22.53 2.44
C ARG A 39 1.80 -22.28 2.90
N VAL A 40 1.95 -21.82 4.14
CA VAL A 40 3.26 -21.69 4.77
C VAL A 40 3.74 -23.05 5.23
N GLN A 41 4.62 -23.70 4.45
CA GLN A 41 5.09 -25.05 4.75
C GLN A 41 6.51 -25.29 4.26
N SER A 42 7.12 -26.39 4.69
CA SER A 42 8.44 -26.82 4.22
C SER A 42 8.40 -27.28 2.74
N GLY A 43 9.58 -27.51 2.16
CA GLY A 43 9.70 -28.01 0.78
C GLY A 43 9.74 -26.93 -0.30
N ILE A 44 9.86 -25.65 0.05
CA ILE A 44 9.88 -24.52 -0.90
C ILE A 44 11.20 -24.36 -1.68
N GLY A 45 12.19 -25.22 -1.45
CA GLY A 45 13.49 -25.11 -2.12
C GLY A 45 13.43 -25.24 -3.64
N GLY A 46 12.49 -26.05 -4.16
CA GLY A 46 12.22 -26.15 -5.59
C GLY A 46 11.65 -24.85 -6.16
N LEU A 47 10.65 -24.29 -5.49
CA LEU A 47 10.02 -23.01 -5.84
C LEU A 47 11.05 -21.88 -5.91
N VAL A 48 11.88 -21.73 -4.88
CA VAL A 48 12.92 -20.69 -4.82
C VAL A 48 13.89 -20.80 -6.00
N ARG A 49 14.31 -22.02 -6.35
CA ARG A 49 15.20 -22.25 -7.48
C ARG A 49 14.53 -21.90 -8.81
N GLU A 50 13.28 -22.31 -9.00
CA GLU A 50 12.51 -22.03 -10.22
C GLU A 50 12.31 -20.52 -10.42
N ILE A 51 12.02 -19.77 -9.35
CA ILE A 51 11.96 -18.30 -9.39
C ILE A 51 13.29 -17.71 -9.86
N GLN A 52 14.42 -18.19 -9.31
CA GLN A 52 15.75 -17.72 -9.72
C GLN A 52 16.05 -18.05 -11.19
N GLU A 53 15.74 -19.27 -11.63
CA GLU A 53 15.92 -19.71 -13.02
C GLU A 53 15.12 -18.82 -13.99
N ILE A 54 13.88 -18.46 -13.66
CA ILE A 54 13.08 -17.51 -14.46
C ILE A 54 13.74 -16.13 -14.48
N LEU A 55 14.18 -15.61 -13.33
CA LEU A 55 14.83 -14.29 -13.24
C LEU A 55 16.17 -14.22 -13.98
N ASP A 56 16.81 -15.36 -14.21
CA ASP A 56 18.07 -15.46 -14.97
C ASP A 56 17.83 -15.58 -16.49
N GLN A 57 16.68 -16.12 -16.91
CA GLN A 57 16.35 -16.39 -18.31
C GLN A 57 15.47 -15.31 -18.95
N GLU A 58 14.62 -14.67 -18.16
CA GLU A 58 13.55 -13.81 -18.65
C GLU A 58 13.71 -12.36 -18.19
N VAL A 59 13.15 -11.43 -18.99
CA VAL A 59 13.05 -10.02 -18.60
C VAL A 59 11.77 -9.80 -17.80
N VAL A 60 11.86 -10.02 -16.48
CA VAL A 60 10.71 -9.87 -15.58
C VAL A 60 10.40 -8.39 -15.34
N GLU A 61 9.25 -7.93 -15.83
CA GLU A 61 8.73 -6.57 -15.65
C GLU A 61 8.07 -6.35 -14.29
N ARG A 62 7.54 -7.41 -13.69
CA ARG A 62 6.89 -7.36 -12.37
C ARG A 62 6.85 -8.74 -11.71
N VAL A 63 6.95 -8.78 -10.39
CA VAL A 63 6.82 -9.99 -9.58
C VAL A 63 5.55 -9.89 -8.73
N VAL A 64 4.71 -10.93 -8.78
CA VAL A 64 3.47 -11.02 -8.02
C VAL A 64 3.54 -12.21 -7.09
N LEU A 65 3.49 -11.98 -5.78
CA LEU A 65 3.32 -13.00 -4.76
C LEU A 65 1.86 -13.03 -4.31
N ASP A 66 1.14 -14.12 -4.59
CA ASP A 66 -0.25 -14.28 -4.18
C ASP A 66 -0.36 -15.06 -2.87
N LEU A 67 -0.79 -14.36 -1.81
CA LEU A 67 -1.06 -14.91 -0.48
C LEU A 67 -2.56 -14.97 -0.16
N ARG A 68 -3.45 -14.63 -1.11
CA ARG A 68 -4.86 -14.34 -0.82
C ARG A 68 -5.64 -15.53 -0.28
N LEU A 69 -5.20 -16.74 -0.59
CA LEU A 69 -5.77 -18.01 -0.13
C LEU A 69 -4.93 -18.71 0.96
N ASN A 70 -3.96 -18.02 1.58
CA ASN A 70 -2.99 -18.65 2.49
C ASN A 70 -3.37 -18.52 3.97
N PRO A 71 -3.93 -19.57 4.62
CA PRO A 71 -4.33 -19.53 6.02
C PRO A 71 -3.16 -19.60 7.02
N GLY A 72 -1.93 -19.69 6.52
CA GLY A 72 -0.71 -19.82 7.32
C GLY A 72 -0.16 -21.25 7.36
N GLY A 73 0.45 -21.60 8.49
CA GLY A 73 1.22 -22.82 8.68
C GLY A 73 2.44 -22.57 9.57
N ASP A 74 3.64 -22.95 9.13
CA ASP A 74 4.84 -22.94 9.97
C ASP A 74 5.76 -21.73 9.70
N ASN A 75 5.81 -20.81 10.66
CA ASN A 75 6.64 -19.59 10.63
C ASN A 75 8.14 -19.81 10.36
N THR A 76 8.65 -21.03 10.48
CA THR A 76 10.07 -21.33 10.26
C THR A 76 10.42 -21.67 8.81
N THR A 77 9.42 -21.82 7.95
CA THR A 77 9.60 -22.47 6.64
C THR A 77 9.71 -21.51 5.45
N TYR A 78 9.31 -20.24 5.58
CA TYR A 78 9.32 -19.28 4.47
C TYR A 78 10.62 -18.49 4.31
N ARG A 79 11.62 -18.69 5.19
CA ARG A 79 12.82 -17.82 5.27
C ARG A 79 13.58 -17.69 3.94
N SER A 80 13.81 -18.79 3.23
CA SER A 80 14.55 -18.75 1.96
C SER A 80 13.80 -17.97 0.87
N LEU A 81 12.46 -18.01 0.87
CA LEU A 81 11.65 -17.20 -0.03
C LEU A 81 11.71 -15.72 0.37
N LEU A 82 11.60 -15.42 1.67
CA LEU A 82 11.74 -14.03 2.17
C LEU A 82 13.11 -13.44 1.83
N ASP A 83 14.19 -14.19 2.02
CA ASP A 83 15.54 -13.74 1.73
C ASP A 83 15.71 -13.44 0.23
N LEU A 84 15.21 -14.31 -0.67
CA LEU A 84 15.20 -14.05 -2.11
C LEU A 84 14.41 -12.78 -2.45
N LEU A 85 13.15 -12.68 -1.99
CA LEU A 85 12.25 -11.56 -2.30
C LEU A 85 12.73 -10.22 -1.73
N SER A 86 13.56 -10.22 -0.69
CA SER A 86 14.05 -9.00 -0.04
C SER A 86 15.45 -8.57 -0.46
N THR A 87 16.28 -9.49 -0.97
CA THR A 87 17.68 -9.16 -1.31
C THR A 87 17.95 -9.08 -2.80
N ASP A 88 17.15 -9.74 -3.64
CA ASP A 88 17.34 -9.69 -5.09
C ASP A 88 16.79 -8.37 -5.65
N THR A 89 17.68 -7.49 -6.10
CA THR A 89 17.33 -6.16 -6.64
C THR A 89 16.53 -6.21 -7.94
N ARG A 90 16.49 -7.37 -8.63
CA ARG A 90 15.59 -7.57 -9.77
C ARG A 90 14.13 -7.64 -9.33
N ILE A 91 13.89 -8.09 -8.10
CA ILE A 91 12.57 -8.17 -7.45
C ILE A 91 12.33 -6.94 -6.57
N ASN A 92 13.16 -6.77 -5.54
CA ASN A 92 12.95 -5.80 -4.47
C ASN A 92 13.36 -4.39 -4.89
N ARG A 93 12.56 -3.79 -5.74
CA ARG A 93 12.71 -2.40 -6.17
C ARG A 93 11.35 -1.72 -6.27
N PRO A 94 11.29 -0.40 -6.07
CA PRO A 94 10.07 0.38 -6.22
C PRO A 94 9.23 0.05 -7.44
N GLY A 95 7.93 -0.21 -7.23
CA GLY A 95 6.95 -0.38 -8.30
C GLY A 95 7.04 -1.70 -9.08
N HIS A 96 7.87 -2.64 -8.64
CA HIS A 96 8.13 -3.89 -9.37
C HIS A 96 7.62 -5.14 -8.65
N PHE A 97 7.58 -5.12 -7.32
CA PHE A 97 7.13 -6.25 -6.50
C PHE A 97 5.76 -5.99 -5.87
N PHE A 98 4.83 -6.92 -6.08
CA PHE A 98 3.46 -6.88 -5.60
C PHE A 98 3.16 -8.11 -4.75
N THR A 99 2.40 -7.92 -3.66
CA THR A 99 1.90 -9.03 -2.85
C THR A 99 0.38 -8.92 -2.75
N ILE A 100 -0.32 -9.95 -3.21
CA ILE A 100 -1.78 -10.00 -3.13
C ILE A 100 -2.18 -10.54 -1.75
N LEU A 101 -2.96 -9.75 -1.02
CA LEU A 101 -3.55 -10.10 0.26
C LEU A 101 -5.02 -10.47 0.07
N GLY A 102 -5.52 -11.29 0.98
CA GLY A 102 -6.94 -11.62 1.07
C GLY A 102 -7.34 -11.91 2.50
N ARG A 103 -8.65 -12.01 2.72
CA ARG A 103 -9.21 -12.31 4.06
C ARG A 103 -8.71 -13.63 4.66
N GLN A 104 -8.22 -14.55 3.82
CA GLN A 104 -7.62 -15.81 4.28
C GLN A 104 -6.13 -15.70 4.58
N THR A 105 -5.45 -14.60 4.23
CA THR A 105 -4.05 -14.36 4.61
C THR A 105 -3.95 -14.21 6.13
N PHE A 106 -3.68 -15.32 6.81
CA PHE A 106 -3.82 -15.46 8.26
C PHE A 106 -2.61 -16.17 8.90
N SER A 107 -2.44 -16.03 10.22
CA SER A 107 -1.44 -16.74 11.02
C SER A 107 -0.01 -16.55 10.45
N ALA A 108 0.69 -17.64 10.11
CA ALA A 108 2.03 -17.54 9.55
C ALA A 108 2.10 -16.78 8.22
N ALA A 109 1.00 -16.70 7.45
CA ALA A 109 0.95 -15.90 6.24
C ALA A 109 0.88 -14.39 6.56
N SER A 110 0.15 -13.99 7.61
CA SER A 110 0.15 -12.62 8.11
C SER A 110 1.53 -12.21 8.63
N ASN A 111 2.21 -13.11 9.34
CA ASN A 111 3.59 -12.90 9.78
C ASN A 111 4.53 -12.71 8.57
N PHE A 112 4.39 -13.54 7.53
CA PHE A 112 5.19 -13.41 6.32
C PHE A 112 4.90 -12.09 5.58
N ALA A 113 3.62 -11.71 5.41
CA ALA A 113 3.23 -10.42 4.83
C ALA A 113 3.82 -9.24 5.61
N THR A 114 3.82 -9.30 6.94
CA THR A 114 4.41 -8.26 7.80
C THR A 114 5.93 -8.16 7.62
N GLU A 115 6.63 -9.29 7.49
CA GLU A 115 8.06 -9.26 7.19
C GLU A 115 8.34 -8.72 5.78
N LEU A 116 7.47 -8.97 4.80
CA LEU A 116 7.56 -8.36 3.48
C LEU A 116 7.37 -6.84 3.55
N GLU A 117 6.40 -6.34 4.32
CA GLU A 117 6.21 -4.90 4.55
C GLU A 117 7.48 -4.25 5.11
N ASN A 118 8.18 -4.95 6.00
CA ASN A 118 9.34 -4.41 6.69
C ASN A 118 10.63 -4.48 5.89
N ARG A 119 10.78 -5.48 5.01
CA ARG A 119 12.05 -5.80 4.34
C ARG A 119 12.04 -5.55 2.85
N THR A 120 10.90 -5.18 2.27
CA THR A 120 10.74 -5.04 0.82
C THR A 120 10.01 -3.75 0.44
N HIS A 121 10.05 -3.43 -0.86
CA HIS A 121 9.26 -2.40 -1.49
C HIS A 121 7.91 -2.92 -2.00
N THR A 122 7.43 -4.06 -1.48
CA THR A 122 6.18 -4.67 -1.94
C THR A 122 5.02 -3.67 -1.89
N ILE A 123 4.21 -3.68 -2.95
CA ILE A 123 2.91 -3.02 -3.00
C ILE A 123 1.86 -4.10 -2.69
N PHE A 124 1.12 -3.92 -1.60
CA PHE A 124 0.03 -4.82 -1.24
C PHE A 124 -1.20 -4.53 -2.07
N VAL A 125 -1.82 -5.56 -2.61
CA VAL A 125 -2.98 -5.45 -3.50
C VAL A 125 -4.10 -6.36 -3.02
N GLY A 126 -5.35 -5.99 -3.22
CA GLY A 126 -6.49 -6.86 -2.97
C GLY A 126 -7.33 -6.43 -1.78
N GLU A 127 -7.48 -7.30 -0.79
CA GLU A 127 -8.29 -7.05 0.42
C GLU A 127 -7.42 -7.03 1.68
N PRO A 128 -7.90 -6.38 2.77
CA PRO A 128 -7.30 -6.53 4.09
C PRO A 128 -7.02 -7.99 4.46
N MET A 129 -5.81 -8.25 4.97
CA MET A 129 -5.45 -9.59 5.44
C MET A 129 -6.26 -9.96 6.69
N GLY A 130 -6.46 -11.25 6.94
CA GLY A 130 -7.28 -11.73 8.06
C GLY A 130 -6.61 -11.62 9.44
N GLY A 131 -5.30 -11.37 9.50
CA GLY A 131 -4.53 -11.28 10.75
C GLY A 131 -3.88 -9.92 10.94
N SER A 132 -3.45 -9.60 12.14
CA SER A 132 -2.74 -8.36 12.47
C SER A 132 -1.22 -8.49 12.25
N PRO A 133 -0.47 -7.38 12.08
CA PRO A 133 1.00 -7.41 12.01
C PRO A 133 1.66 -8.00 13.26
N ASN A 134 1.04 -7.80 14.42
CA ASN A 134 1.39 -8.44 15.69
C ASN A 134 0.19 -9.24 16.20
N LEU A 135 0.32 -10.56 16.41
CA LEU A 135 -0.84 -11.43 16.64
C LEU A 135 -0.56 -12.59 17.61
N PHE A 136 -1.59 -13.03 18.34
CA PHE A 136 -1.55 -14.28 19.09
C PHE A 136 -1.87 -15.47 18.18
N GLY A 137 -0.90 -16.37 18.00
CA GLY A 137 -1.00 -17.60 17.22
C GLY A 137 -0.64 -18.83 18.05
N ASP A 138 -0.19 -19.88 17.35
CA ASP A 138 0.23 -21.18 17.89
C ASP A 138 -0.80 -21.75 18.88
N VAL A 139 -1.87 -22.33 18.34
CA VAL A 139 -2.98 -22.85 19.14
C VAL A 139 -2.55 -24.04 19.99
N VAL A 140 -2.90 -24.01 21.28
CA VAL A 140 -2.71 -25.14 22.20
C VAL A 140 -4.07 -25.68 22.66
N PRO A 141 -4.23 -27.02 22.71
CA PRO A 141 -5.46 -27.61 23.24
C PRO A 141 -5.50 -27.52 24.76
N ILE A 142 -6.65 -27.13 25.30
CA ILE A 142 -6.96 -27.18 26.74
C ILE A 142 -8.23 -28.01 26.92
N THR A 143 -8.18 -28.97 27.85
CA THR A 143 -9.34 -29.77 28.24
C THR A 143 -10.02 -29.15 29.45
N LEU A 144 -11.28 -28.75 29.31
CA LEU A 144 -12.05 -28.17 30.41
C LEU A 144 -12.28 -29.21 31.53
N PRO A 145 -12.08 -28.83 32.81
CA PRO A 145 -11.98 -29.80 33.91
C PRO A 145 -13.29 -30.56 34.19
N ASN A 146 -14.44 -29.90 34.01
CA ASN A 146 -15.75 -30.48 34.34
C ASN A 146 -16.44 -31.11 33.12
N SER A 147 -16.44 -30.42 31.97
CA SER A 147 -17.13 -30.88 30.77
C SER A 147 -16.30 -31.83 29.90
N ARG A 148 -14.97 -31.86 30.10
CA ARG A 148 -14.00 -32.59 29.27
C ARG A 148 -13.97 -32.13 27.80
N ILE A 149 -14.61 -31.02 27.47
CA ILE A 149 -14.56 -30.42 26.14
C ILE A 149 -13.14 -29.90 25.90
N GLN A 150 -12.58 -30.21 24.74
CA GLN A 150 -11.32 -29.63 24.28
C GLN A 150 -11.60 -28.31 23.57
N ILE A 151 -10.96 -27.25 24.04
CA ILE A 151 -10.93 -25.95 23.38
C ILE A 151 -9.51 -25.64 22.92
N PHE A 152 -9.36 -24.74 21.96
CA PHE A 152 -8.06 -24.27 21.48
C PHE A 152 -7.91 -22.80 21.85
N ILE A 153 -6.77 -22.44 22.41
CA ILE A 153 -6.42 -21.05 22.69
C ILE A 153 -5.12 -20.70 21.96
N SER A 154 -5.02 -19.48 21.46
CA SER A 154 -3.73 -18.96 20.96
C SER A 154 -2.77 -18.75 22.12
N ALA A 155 -1.61 -19.41 22.09
CA ALA A 155 -0.68 -19.43 23.22
C ALA A 155 0.56 -18.57 23.05
N ARG A 156 0.87 -18.16 21.81
CA ARG A 156 2.11 -17.43 21.51
C ARG A 156 1.84 -16.10 20.86
N TYR A 157 2.44 -15.05 21.39
CA TYR A 157 2.46 -13.74 20.75
C TYR A 157 3.60 -13.68 19.72
N TRP A 158 3.25 -13.33 18.49
CA TRP A 158 4.18 -13.05 17.39
C TRP A 158 4.20 -11.54 17.15
N GLU A 159 5.35 -10.91 17.43
CA GLU A 159 5.63 -9.51 17.12
C GLU A 159 6.51 -9.47 15.86
N LYS A 160 5.91 -9.17 14.71
CA LYS A 160 6.61 -9.08 13.42
C LYS A 160 6.75 -7.65 12.91
N SER A 161 5.97 -6.72 13.47
CA SER A 161 6.09 -5.28 13.26
C SER A 161 6.76 -4.62 14.47
N SER A 162 6.55 -3.31 14.67
CA SER A 162 6.98 -2.61 15.89
C SER A 162 6.00 -2.86 17.06
N PRO A 163 6.45 -2.75 18.32
CA PRO A 163 5.60 -2.99 19.50
C PRO A 163 4.40 -2.04 19.62
N ASP A 164 4.47 -0.86 19.01
CA ASP A 164 3.44 0.17 18.97
C ASP A 164 2.49 0.06 17.76
N ASP A 165 2.72 -0.92 16.87
CA ASP A 165 1.83 -1.21 15.75
C ASP A 165 0.56 -1.91 16.24
N ASN A 166 -0.49 -1.11 16.38
CA ASN A 166 -1.81 -1.53 16.83
C ASN A 166 -2.76 -1.86 15.67
N ARG A 167 -2.26 -1.94 14.42
CA ARG A 167 -3.10 -2.28 13.27
C ARG A 167 -3.67 -3.68 13.45
N VAL A 168 -4.95 -3.84 13.15
CA VAL A 168 -5.65 -5.14 13.22
C VAL A 168 -5.51 -5.95 11.92
N TRP A 169 -5.02 -5.32 10.86
CA TRP A 169 -4.61 -5.92 9.59
C TRP A 169 -3.68 -4.96 8.83
N ILE A 170 -3.00 -5.47 7.80
CA ILE A 170 -2.36 -4.63 6.78
C ILE A 170 -3.42 -4.28 5.74
N GLU A 171 -3.65 -2.99 5.53
CA GLU A 171 -4.49 -2.47 4.45
C GLU A 171 -3.71 -2.56 3.13
N PRO A 172 -4.32 -3.05 2.03
CA PRO A 172 -3.67 -3.05 0.73
C PRO A 172 -3.40 -1.62 0.25
N ASP A 173 -2.21 -1.39 -0.30
CA ASP A 173 -1.83 -0.13 -0.94
C ASP A 173 -2.69 0.13 -2.19
N LEU A 174 -3.06 -0.94 -2.91
CA LEU A 174 -4.00 -0.94 -4.03
C LEU A 174 -5.23 -1.80 -3.69
N PRO A 175 -6.29 -1.21 -3.11
CA PRO A 175 -7.52 -1.95 -2.82
C PRO A 175 -8.17 -2.48 -4.10
N ALA A 176 -8.44 -3.78 -4.14
CA ALA A 176 -9.02 -4.47 -5.28
C ALA A 176 -9.85 -5.68 -4.81
N SER A 177 -11.00 -5.40 -4.18
CA SER A 177 -11.86 -6.44 -3.61
C SER A 177 -12.52 -7.31 -4.68
N LEU A 178 -12.56 -8.62 -4.43
CA LEU A 178 -13.23 -9.59 -5.30
C LEU A 178 -14.74 -9.58 -5.02
N SER A 179 -15.55 -9.16 -5.98
CA SER A 179 -17.01 -9.29 -5.88
C SER A 179 -17.49 -10.67 -6.31
N SER A 180 -18.74 -11.03 -5.95
CA SER A 180 -19.37 -12.25 -6.46
C SER A 180 -19.50 -12.24 -7.98
N GLN A 181 -19.78 -11.07 -8.57
CA GLN A 181 -19.85 -10.90 -10.02
C GLN A 181 -18.50 -11.20 -10.67
N ASP A 182 -17.41 -10.69 -10.10
CA ASP A 182 -16.05 -10.94 -10.59
C ASP A 182 -15.72 -12.43 -10.53
N PHE A 183 -16.00 -13.07 -9.39
CA PHE A 183 -15.79 -14.50 -9.20
C PHE A 183 -16.54 -15.34 -10.24
N PHE A 184 -17.85 -15.13 -10.42
CA PHE A 184 -18.64 -15.87 -11.41
C PHE A 184 -18.26 -15.52 -12.86
N SER A 185 -17.69 -14.33 -13.09
CA SER A 185 -17.23 -13.87 -14.40
C SER A 185 -15.75 -14.21 -14.68
N LYS A 186 -15.09 -14.93 -13.76
CA LYS A 186 -13.67 -15.29 -13.82
C LYS A 186 -12.77 -14.07 -14.06
N LEU A 187 -13.05 -12.99 -13.34
CA LEU A 187 -12.20 -11.80 -13.28
C LEU A 187 -11.32 -11.88 -12.05
N ASP A 188 -10.13 -11.29 -12.14
CA ASP A 188 -9.23 -11.13 -11.00
C ASP A 188 -8.91 -9.65 -10.81
N PRO A 189 -9.72 -8.93 -10.01
CA PRO A 189 -9.52 -7.50 -9.78
C PRO A 189 -8.13 -7.14 -9.24
N SER A 190 -7.50 -8.03 -8.48
CA SER A 190 -6.15 -7.80 -7.94
C SER A 190 -5.10 -7.86 -9.04
N MET A 191 -5.17 -8.85 -9.93
CA MET A 191 -4.29 -8.91 -11.10
C MET A 191 -4.55 -7.77 -12.08
N ASP A 192 -5.82 -7.42 -12.32
CA ASP A 192 -6.18 -6.27 -13.17
C ASP A 192 -5.60 -4.97 -12.62
N ALA A 193 -5.65 -4.76 -11.31
CA ALA A 193 -5.07 -3.60 -10.64
C ALA A 193 -3.52 -3.57 -10.74
N ILE A 194 -2.86 -4.73 -10.63
CA ILE A 194 -1.40 -4.84 -10.79
C ILE A 194 -0.97 -4.52 -12.22
N LEU A 195 -1.68 -5.07 -13.21
CA LEU A 195 -1.36 -4.86 -14.62
C LEU A 195 -1.63 -3.41 -15.06
N ALA A 196 -2.60 -2.75 -14.45
CA ALA A 196 -2.89 -1.34 -14.66
C ALA A 196 -2.02 -0.39 -13.82
N PHE A 197 -1.15 -0.91 -12.93
CA PHE A 197 -0.34 -0.07 -12.06
C PHE A 197 0.69 0.72 -12.85
N ASP A 198 0.62 2.04 -12.70
CA ASP A 198 1.59 2.98 -13.25
C ASP A 198 2.34 3.67 -12.08
N PRO A 199 3.64 3.39 -11.88
CA PRO A 199 4.43 4.04 -10.84
C PRO A 199 4.44 5.57 -10.96
N SER A 200 4.28 6.12 -12.17
CA SER A 200 4.25 7.57 -12.39
C SER A 200 2.97 8.24 -11.90
N SER A 201 1.93 7.45 -11.57
CA SER A 201 0.62 7.92 -11.11
C SER A 201 0.58 8.45 -9.67
N GLY A 202 1.75 8.65 -9.04
CA GLY A 202 1.90 9.26 -7.72
C GLY A 202 2.41 8.34 -6.63
N TYR A 203 2.80 7.10 -6.94
CA TYR A 203 3.41 6.18 -5.97
C TYR A 203 4.77 6.71 -5.51
N ILE A 204 4.98 6.69 -4.19
CA ILE A 204 6.23 7.10 -3.55
C ILE A 204 6.74 5.95 -2.67
N PRO A 205 7.91 5.38 -2.98
CA PRO A 205 8.35 4.17 -2.32
C PRO A 205 8.94 4.48 -0.94
N ALA A 206 8.95 3.49 -0.05
CA ALA A 206 9.48 3.64 1.31
C ALA A 206 11.03 3.66 1.34
N TYR A 207 11.64 4.76 0.91
CA TYR A 207 13.06 5.06 1.08
C TYR A 207 13.27 6.53 1.50
N ASN A 208 14.51 6.88 1.83
CA ASN A 208 14.91 8.26 2.06
C ASN A 208 15.68 8.79 0.84
N PRO A 209 15.30 9.94 0.27
CA PRO A 209 14.21 10.83 0.70
C PRO A 209 12.79 10.25 0.48
N ILE A 210 11.87 10.55 1.40
CA ILE A 210 10.46 10.09 1.38
C ILE A 210 9.64 10.80 0.30
N LEU A 211 10.05 11.99 -0.15
CA LEU A 211 9.36 12.75 -1.20
C LEU A 211 10.41 13.58 -1.95
N GLU A 212 10.37 13.54 -3.27
CA GLU A 212 11.22 14.33 -4.17
C GLU A 212 10.35 15.09 -5.18
N PRO A 213 10.79 16.23 -5.73
CA PRO A 213 10.09 16.92 -6.81
C PRO A 213 9.75 15.98 -7.98
N SER A 214 8.55 16.12 -8.53
CA SER A 214 8.10 15.31 -9.64
C SER A 214 8.06 16.17 -10.91
N LEU A 215 8.99 15.94 -11.85
CA LEU A 215 9.04 16.68 -13.11
C LEU A 215 7.71 16.66 -13.89
N PRO A 216 6.96 15.53 -13.96
CA PRO A 216 5.64 15.52 -14.58
C PRO A 216 4.58 16.37 -13.85
N ASN A 217 4.76 16.69 -12.57
CA ASN A 217 3.82 17.50 -11.80
C ASN A 217 4.33 18.95 -11.75
N GLU A 218 3.96 19.74 -12.76
CA GLU A 218 4.50 21.10 -12.97
C GLU A 218 4.50 21.98 -11.71
N TRP A 219 3.44 21.91 -10.90
CA TRP A 219 3.26 22.72 -9.67
C TRP A 219 4.25 22.42 -8.54
N GLU A 220 4.89 21.25 -8.55
CA GLU A 220 5.87 20.79 -7.54
C GLU A 220 7.20 20.37 -8.17
N SER A 221 7.40 20.72 -9.44
CA SER A 221 8.52 20.26 -10.27
C SER A 221 9.89 20.79 -9.83
N ALA A 222 9.94 21.90 -9.08
CA ALA A 222 11.19 22.52 -8.64
C ALA A 222 11.58 22.16 -7.20
N ASP A 223 10.61 22.01 -6.30
CA ASP A 223 10.85 21.79 -4.87
C ASP A 223 9.62 21.16 -4.18
N VAL A 224 9.88 20.38 -3.12
CA VAL A 224 8.88 19.86 -2.17
C VAL A 224 9.40 20.07 -0.74
N ARG A 225 8.60 20.73 0.11
CA ARG A 225 9.03 21.17 1.44
C ARG A 225 7.89 21.34 2.43
N ASP A 226 8.27 21.71 3.65
CA ASP A 226 7.37 22.05 4.75
C ASP A 226 6.28 20.98 5.04
N PRO A 227 6.66 19.72 5.29
CA PRO A 227 5.68 18.66 5.50
C PRO A 227 4.96 18.80 6.84
N TYR A 228 3.66 18.48 6.85
CA TYR A 228 2.85 18.30 8.05
C TYR A 228 2.05 17.00 7.95
N VAL A 229 2.27 16.09 8.90
CA VAL A 229 1.60 14.78 8.92
C VAL A 229 0.51 14.77 9.99
N VAL A 230 -0.70 14.39 9.60
CA VAL A 230 -1.83 14.09 10.50
C VAL A 230 -2.33 12.68 10.23
N GLU A 231 -2.66 11.94 11.29
CA GLU A 231 -3.32 10.64 11.19
C GLU A 231 -4.82 10.81 11.47
N PHE A 232 -5.64 10.19 10.63
CA PHE A 232 -7.09 10.18 10.78
C PHE A 232 -7.67 8.88 10.25
N GLU A 233 -8.41 8.17 11.10
CA GLU A 233 -9.09 6.91 10.78
C GLU A 233 -8.15 5.85 10.18
N GLY A 234 -6.94 5.72 10.73
CA GLY A 234 -5.94 4.74 10.30
C GLY A 234 -5.13 5.15 9.06
N THR A 235 -5.41 6.31 8.46
CA THR A 235 -4.67 6.84 7.31
C THR A 235 -3.85 8.06 7.71
N TYR A 236 -2.57 8.06 7.34
CA TYR A 236 -1.70 9.23 7.44
C TYR A 236 -1.88 10.12 6.22
N TYR A 237 -1.98 11.42 6.45
CA TYR A 237 -2.02 12.47 5.43
C TYR A 237 -0.82 13.40 5.63
N MET A 238 0.10 13.41 4.68
CA MET A 238 1.21 14.36 4.62
C MET A 238 0.79 15.51 3.72
N PHE A 239 0.47 16.66 4.29
CA PHE A 239 0.38 17.91 3.55
C PHE A 239 1.77 18.47 3.35
N TYR A 240 2.05 19.00 2.18
CA TYR A 240 3.36 19.54 1.85
C TYR A 240 3.22 20.68 0.86
N ALA A 241 4.19 21.59 0.87
CA ALA A 241 4.30 22.63 -0.14
C ALA A 241 5.11 22.11 -1.33
N GLY A 242 4.62 22.35 -2.53
CA GLY A 242 5.34 22.16 -3.78
C GLY A 242 5.56 23.51 -4.46
N GLN A 243 6.67 23.63 -5.20
CA GLN A 243 6.98 24.83 -5.96
C GLN A 243 7.18 24.51 -7.44
N ASP A 244 6.62 25.34 -8.31
CA ASP A 244 6.87 25.27 -9.75
C ASP A 244 8.22 25.92 -10.13
N VAL A 245 8.62 25.79 -11.40
CA VAL A 245 9.87 26.38 -11.91
C VAL A 245 9.92 27.91 -11.84
N ASN A 246 8.77 28.57 -11.68
CA ASN A 246 8.68 30.03 -11.57
C ASN A 246 8.77 30.51 -10.12
N GLY A 247 8.74 29.59 -9.14
CA GLY A 247 8.78 29.88 -7.72
C GLY A 247 7.42 30.02 -7.06
N ALA A 248 6.31 29.78 -7.77
CA ALA A 248 4.97 29.81 -7.20
C ALA A 248 4.75 28.56 -6.35
N SER A 249 4.34 28.74 -5.10
CA SER A 249 4.13 27.63 -4.16
C SER A 249 2.65 27.32 -3.98
N SER A 250 2.33 26.03 -3.97
CA SER A 250 1.00 25.49 -3.68
C SER A 250 1.10 24.37 -2.65
N ILE A 251 -0.01 24.01 -2.01
CA ILE A 251 -0.07 22.91 -1.05
C ILE A 251 -0.79 21.72 -1.70
N GLY A 252 -0.15 20.55 -1.64
CA GLY A 252 -0.75 19.26 -1.97
C GLY A 252 -0.73 18.33 -0.76
N TYR A 253 -1.22 17.11 -0.95
CA TYR A 253 -1.05 16.05 0.04
C TYR A 253 -0.73 14.69 -0.57
N ALA A 254 -0.14 13.82 0.25
CA ALA A 254 0.03 12.40 -0.02
C ALA A 254 -0.55 11.58 1.15
N THR A 255 -0.98 10.35 0.86
CA THR A 255 -1.54 9.43 1.87
C THR A 255 -0.65 8.21 2.10
N SER A 256 -0.65 7.68 3.32
CA SER A 256 0.04 6.44 3.68
C SER A 256 -0.78 5.64 4.70
N GLN A 257 -0.69 4.31 4.63
CA GLN A 257 -1.26 3.40 5.62
C GLN A 257 -0.26 3.04 6.74
N ASN A 258 1.03 3.30 6.54
CA ASN A 258 2.10 2.89 7.45
C ASN A 258 3.15 3.97 7.72
N GLY A 259 2.92 5.19 7.24
CA GLY A 259 3.82 6.34 7.36
C GLY A 259 5.11 6.25 6.55
N ARG A 260 5.33 5.17 5.78
CA ARG A 260 6.58 4.88 5.06
C ARG A 260 6.40 4.88 3.55
N LYS A 261 5.35 4.22 3.04
CA LYS A 261 4.98 4.23 1.61
C LYS A 261 3.88 5.27 1.40
N TRP A 262 4.08 6.19 0.47
CA TRP A 262 3.17 7.31 0.26
C TRP A 262 2.59 7.31 -1.15
N PHE A 263 1.40 7.90 -1.32
CA PHE A 263 0.74 8.07 -2.61
C PHE A 263 0.29 9.52 -2.73
N ARG A 264 0.81 10.26 -3.71
CA ARG A 264 0.33 11.60 -4.03
C ARG A 264 -1.14 11.56 -4.41
N SER A 265 -1.90 12.55 -3.97
CA SER A 265 -3.28 12.68 -4.44
C SER A 265 -3.31 13.15 -5.90
N LYS A 266 -4.20 12.54 -6.70
CA LYS A 266 -4.55 13.03 -8.04
C LYS A 266 -5.27 14.38 -8.01
N SER A 267 -5.75 14.81 -6.84
CA SER A 267 -6.39 16.11 -6.65
C SER A 267 -5.40 17.24 -6.34
N ASN A 268 -4.10 16.97 -6.33
CA ASN A 268 -3.09 17.99 -6.04
C ASN A 268 -2.94 18.99 -7.22
N PRO A 269 -2.62 20.27 -6.92
CA PRO A 269 -2.57 20.87 -5.58
C PRO A 269 -3.98 21.13 -5.02
N VAL A 270 -4.12 21.06 -3.69
CA VAL A 270 -5.39 21.28 -2.98
C VAL A 270 -5.59 22.72 -2.51
N LEU A 271 -4.53 23.52 -2.46
CA LEU A 271 -4.60 24.96 -2.24
C LEU A 271 -3.50 25.66 -3.04
N MET A 272 -3.88 26.63 -3.88
CA MET A 272 -2.97 27.44 -4.70
C MET A 272 -3.01 28.89 -4.23
N GLY A 273 -2.06 29.72 -4.67
CA GLY A 273 -2.15 31.18 -4.51
C GLY A 273 -3.48 31.72 -5.04
N SER A 274 -4.05 32.71 -4.37
CA SER A 274 -5.39 33.24 -4.70
C SER A 274 -5.39 34.12 -5.95
N GLY A 275 -4.22 34.56 -6.42
CA GLY A 275 -4.07 35.57 -7.47
C GLY A 275 -4.14 37.01 -6.99
N GLU A 276 -4.55 37.26 -5.74
CA GLU A 276 -4.68 38.60 -5.17
C GLU A 276 -4.46 38.65 -3.66
N GLY A 277 -4.17 39.83 -3.12
CA GLY A 277 -4.00 40.00 -1.67
C GLY A 277 -2.79 39.23 -1.09
N TYR A 278 -2.82 39.01 0.21
CA TYR A 278 -1.66 38.58 1.00
C TYR A 278 -1.12 37.18 0.66
N ASP A 279 -1.94 36.32 0.04
CA ASP A 279 -1.59 34.98 -0.43
C ASP A 279 -1.72 34.84 -1.95
N GLY A 280 -1.66 35.97 -2.66
CA GLY A 280 -1.90 36.03 -4.10
C GLY A 280 -0.91 35.21 -4.93
N TYR A 281 0.36 35.15 -4.53
CA TYR A 281 1.40 34.45 -5.30
C TYR A 281 1.56 32.98 -4.90
N GLY A 282 1.42 32.65 -3.62
CA GLY A 282 1.59 31.27 -3.19
C GLY A 282 1.31 31.01 -1.73
N VAL A 283 1.20 29.72 -1.42
CA VAL A 283 0.92 29.17 -0.08
C VAL A 283 1.94 28.08 0.24
N SER A 284 2.36 27.98 1.50
CA SER A 284 3.30 26.95 1.97
C SER A 284 3.13 26.65 3.46
N ALA A 285 3.96 25.77 4.02
CA ALA A 285 3.98 25.43 5.45
C ALA A 285 2.59 25.17 6.06
N PRO A 286 1.85 24.15 5.54
CA PRO A 286 0.56 23.79 6.08
C PRO A 286 0.68 23.34 7.55
N ALA A 287 -0.30 23.70 8.36
CA ALA A 287 -0.52 23.17 9.70
C ALA A 287 -1.99 22.78 9.84
N ILE A 288 -2.26 21.49 10.02
CA ILE A 288 -3.62 20.93 10.01
C ILE A 288 -4.13 20.72 11.43
N HIS A 289 -5.35 21.17 11.69
CA HIS A 289 -6.01 21.01 12.97
C HIS A 289 -7.48 20.61 12.80
N ARG A 290 -8.01 19.81 13.73
CA ARG A 290 -9.43 19.44 13.75
C ARG A 290 -10.19 20.39 14.68
N GLU A 291 -11.21 21.06 14.15
CA GLU A 291 -12.07 22.00 14.88
C GLU A 291 -13.52 21.52 14.81
N GLY A 292 -13.93 20.69 15.77
CA GLY A 292 -15.25 20.04 15.75
C GLY A 292 -15.43 19.16 14.51
N ASP A 293 -16.40 19.52 13.66
CA ASP A 293 -16.72 18.77 12.44
C ASP A 293 -15.93 19.23 11.20
N VAL A 294 -15.13 20.29 11.32
CA VAL A 294 -14.31 20.82 10.22
C VAL A 294 -12.82 20.60 10.47
N TRP A 295 -12.06 20.53 9.38
CA TRP A 295 -10.61 20.65 9.39
C TRP A 295 -10.22 22.09 9.08
N ALA A 296 -9.22 22.60 9.77
CA ALA A 296 -8.59 23.88 9.50
C ALA A 296 -7.14 23.66 9.07
N MET A 297 -6.72 24.39 8.04
CA MET A 297 -5.34 24.51 7.58
C MET A 297 -4.90 25.95 7.81
N TYR A 298 -3.92 26.14 8.68
CA TYR A 298 -3.16 27.38 8.77
C TYR A 298 -1.98 27.26 7.82
N TYR A 299 -1.70 28.30 7.03
CA TYR A 299 -0.65 28.25 6.01
C TYR A 299 0.11 29.56 5.93
N ALA A 300 1.39 29.48 5.57
CA ALA A 300 2.21 30.65 5.29
C ALA A 300 1.90 31.20 3.89
N ALA A 301 1.71 32.51 3.79
CA ALA A 301 1.24 33.18 2.58
C ALA A 301 2.32 34.08 1.95
N ILE A 302 2.44 34.00 0.63
CA ILE A 302 3.36 34.79 -0.19
C ILE A 302 2.52 35.67 -1.13
N GLU A 303 2.68 37.00 -1.00
CA GLU A 303 1.88 37.97 -1.76
C GLU A 303 2.34 38.12 -3.22
N LYS A 304 3.66 38.10 -3.47
CA LYS A 304 4.23 38.45 -4.78
C LYS A 304 5.46 37.60 -5.16
N PRO A 305 5.79 37.49 -6.46
CA PRO A 305 6.97 36.77 -6.93
C PRO A 305 8.26 37.20 -6.24
N GLY A 306 9.10 36.23 -5.86
CA GLY A 306 10.35 36.46 -5.12
C GLY A 306 10.17 36.95 -3.68
N GLY A 307 8.93 37.03 -3.20
CA GLY A 307 8.61 37.36 -1.80
C GLY A 307 8.88 36.18 -0.87
N ARG A 308 9.19 36.50 0.39
CA ARG A 308 9.15 35.52 1.49
C ARG A 308 7.73 35.45 2.08
N PRO A 309 7.35 34.38 2.79
CA PRO A 309 6.09 34.38 3.50
C PRO A 309 6.01 35.52 4.54
N THR A 310 4.93 36.30 4.54
CA THR A 310 4.77 37.48 5.41
C THR A 310 3.49 37.48 6.24
N ALA A 311 2.57 36.55 5.96
CA ALA A 311 1.30 36.43 6.66
C ALA A 311 0.93 34.94 6.84
N ILE A 312 -0.01 34.68 7.75
CA ILE A 312 -0.63 33.37 7.94
C ILE A 312 -2.08 33.46 7.49
N GLY A 313 -2.47 32.60 6.56
CA GLY A 313 -3.85 32.42 6.14
C GLY A 313 -4.49 31.21 6.82
N ARG A 314 -5.82 31.12 6.70
CA ARG A 314 -6.62 30.00 7.19
C ARG A 314 -7.57 29.52 6.10
N ALA A 315 -7.60 28.22 5.87
CA ALA A 315 -8.58 27.55 5.03
C ALA A 315 -9.26 26.41 5.79
N THR A 316 -10.50 26.08 5.45
CA THR A 316 -11.26 25.00 6.09
C THR A 316 -11.79 23.99 5.08
N ALA A 317 -12.03 22.77 5.54
CA ALA A 317 -12.62 21.70 4.75
C ALA A 317 -13.43 20.74 5.64
N LEU A 318 -14.46 20.09 5.09
CA LEU A 318 -15.17 19.01 5.79
C LEU A 318 -14.36 17.72 5.85
N SER A 319 -13.43 17.53 4.91
CA SER A 319 -12.53 16.38 4.79
C SER A 319 -11.10 16.83 4.59
N LEU A 320 -10.12 16.06 5.07
CA LEU A 320 -8.70 16.29 4.78
C LEU A 320 -8.40 16.34 3.27
N LYS A 321 -9.22 15.69 2.44
CA LYS A 321 -9.09 15.68 0.98
C LYS A 321 -9.59 16.97 0.31
N GLY A 322 -10.13 17.91 1.08
CA GLY A 322 -10.73 19.14 0.57
C GLY A 322 -12.20 18.96 0.13
N PRO A 323 -12.74 19.91 -0.66
CA PRO A 323 -12.08 21.14 -1.08
C PRO A 323 -11.73 22.03 0.12
N TRP A 324 -10.64 22.79 0.00
CA TRP A 324 -10.18 23.73 1.02
C TRP A 324 -10.61 25.15 0.65
N GLU A 325 -11.36 25.80 1.52
CA GLU A 325 -11.93 27.13 1.30
C GLU A 325 -11.30 28.14 2.26
N ARG A 326 -10.84 29.27 1.74
CA ARG A 326 -10.28 30.36 2.57
C ARG A 326 -11.36 30.88 3.50
N SER A 327 -11.03 31.00 4.78
CA SER A 327 -11.94 31.56 5.76
C SER A 327 -11.87 33.09 5.72
N GLU A 328 -12.98 33.75 5.38
CA GLU A 328 -13.08 35.23 5.41
C GLU A 328 -13.13 35.78 6.85
N ILE A 329 -13.52 34.93 7.81
CA ILE A 329 -13.56 35.25 9.23
C ILE A 329 -12.70 34.19 9.94
N PRO A 330 -11.69 34.60 10.75
CA PRO A 330 -10.77 33.70 11.44
C PRO A 330 -11.48 32.60 12.23
#